data_AF-A0A514CM03-F1
#
_entry.id   AF-A0A514CM03-F1
#
_cell.length_a   1.000
_cell.length_b   1.000
_cell.length_c   1.000
_cell.angle_alpha   90.00
_cell.angle_beta   90.00
_cell.angle_gamma   90.00
#
_symmetry.space_group_name_H-M   'P 1'
#
loop_
_entity.id
_entity.type
_entity.pdbx_description
1 polymer ?
#
loop_
_entity_poly.entity_id
_entity_poly.type
_entity_poly.pdbx_seq_one_letter_code
_entity_poly.pdbx_strand_id
1 'polypeptide(L)'
;MNKILLATLLLIPSSWSKISEKNAAIDLAAEKYAKAEYEESVRQHLALLNEHDITSSEVNFDLALSYQLNGQEEDAKKKYLELSGAPKANIASSASNQNGVLLGREKKYEEALTAFKTALIKDPTNEIARYNYELLARWLDKNQDQQEQENQDDNKQEPSNYAKRMKAEADKLVEQFKFKEALDVMSKALEIDETVSHYQEFIKNLGDINEINEN
;
A
#
# COMPACT_ATOMS: atom_id res chain seq x y z
N MET A 1 23.96 -49.98 -51.34
CA MET A 1 22.89 -49.06 -50.91
C MET A 1 23.42 -48.25 -49.73
N ASN A 2 23.91 -47.02 -49.98
CA ASN A 2 24.33 -46.12 -48.90
C ASN A 2 23.09 -45.40 -48.35
N LYS A 3 22.82 -45.56 -47.05
CA LYS A 3 21.83 -44.75 -46.34
C LYS A 3 22.51 -43.46 -45.90
N ILE A 4 22.16 -42.33 -46.53
CA ILE A 4 22.56 -41.01 -46.04
C ILE A 4 21.58 -40.65 -44.92
N LEU A 5 22.06 -40.65 -43.68
CA LEU A 5 21.35 -40.06 -42.54
C LEU A 5 21.51 -38.54 -42.63
N LEU A 6 20.45 -37.84 -43.01
CA LEU A 6 20.38 -36.39 -42.96
C LEU A 6 20.08 -36.00 -41.50
N ALA A 7 21.11 -35.64 -40.74
CA ALA A 7 20.93 -35.04 -39.42
C ALA A 7 20.57 -33.56 -39.61
N THR A 8 19.30 -33.21 -39.47
CA THR A 8 18.86 -31.82 -39.39
C THR A 8 19.32 -31.23 -38.06
N LEU A 9 20.37 -30.40 -38.08
CA LEU A 9 20.75 -29.57 -36.94
C LEU A 9 19.65 -28.51 -36.73
N LEU A 10 18.85 -28.66 -35.67
CA LEU A 10 17.93 -27.61 -35.24
C LEU A 10 18.77 -26.47 -34.66
N LEU A 11 19.00 -25.43 -35.47
CA LEU A 11 19.57 -24.17 -35.02
C LEU A 11 18.51 -23.45 -34.19
N ILE A 12 18.68 -23.43 -32.87
CA ILE A 12 17.84 -22.61 -31.99
C ILE A 12 18.11 -21.14 -32.35
N PRO A 13 17.09 -20.37 -32.76
CA PRO A 13 17.28 -18.96 -33.08
C PRO A 13 17.84 -18.22 -31.86
N SER A 14 18.87 -17.39 -32.05
CA SER A 14 19.45 -16.57 -30.97
C SER A 14 18.43 -15.65 -30.28
N SER A 15 17.31 -15.36 -30.94
CA SER A 15 16.16 -14.66 -30.36
C SER A 15 15.46 -15.43 -29.24
N TRP A 16 15.44 -16.77 -29.28
CA TRP A 16 14.84 -17.59 -28.22
C TRP A 16 15.68 -17.56 -26.93
N SER A 17 17.01 -17.52 -27.07
CA SER A 17 17.92 -17.36 -25.93
C SER A 17 17.67 -16.05 -25.19
N LYS A 18 17.48 -14.94 -25.91
CA LYS A 18 17.23 -13.62 -25.32
C LYS A 18 15.88 -13.52 -24.61
N ILE A 19 14.84 -14.15 -25.15
CA ILE A 19 13.51 -14.17 -24.52
C ILE A 19 13.58 -14.99 -23.22
N SER A 20 14.25 -16.15 -23.25
CA SER A 20 14.42 -16.98 -22.05
C SER A 20 15.20 -16.25 -20.94
N GLU A 21 16.22 -15.50 -21.31
CA GLU A 21 17.02 -14.71 -20.37
C GLU A 21 16.18 -13.61 -19.71
N LYS A 22 15.40 -12.85 -20.49
CA LYS A 22 14.50 -11.82 -19.95
C LYS A 22 13.43 -12.39 -19.02
N ASN A 23 12.84 -13.52 -19.39
CA ASN A 23 11.85 -14.19 -18.53
C ASN A 23 12.48 -14.66 -17.22
N ALA A 24 13.68 -15.25 -17.28
CA ALA A 24 14.40 -15.67 -16.08
C ALA A 24 14.74 -14.48 -15.16
N ALA A 25 15.08 -13.32 -15.72
CA ALA A 25 15.32 -12.11 -14.95
C ALA A 25 14.04 -11.60 -14.26
N ILE A 26 12.89 -11.62 -14.96
CA ILE A 26 11.58 -11.26 -14.38
C ILE A 26 11.24 -12.21 -13.23
N ASP A 27 11.38 -13.52 -13.45
CA ASP A 27 11.10 -14.55 -12.45
C ASP A 27 11.98 -14.37 -11.22
N LEU A 28 13.27 -14.05 -11.41
CA LEU A 28 14.18 -13.78 -10.32
C LEU A 28 13.74 -12.55 -9.51
N ALA A 29 13.37 -11.44 -10.16
CA ALA A 29 12.89 -10.25 -9.46
C ALA A 29 11.61 -10.54 -8.64
N ALA A 30 10.68 -11.29 -9.22
CA ALA A 30 9.46 -11.72 -8.54
C ALA A 30 9.73 -12.68 -7.37
N GLU A 31 10.69 -13.60 -7.51
CA GLU A 31 11.12 -14.51 -6.45
C GLU A 31 11.67 -13.75 -5.25
N LYS A 32 12.51 -12.74 -5.49
CA LYS A 32 13.09 -11.90 -4.43
C LYS A 32 12.02 -11.13 -3.68
N TYR A 33 11.04 -10.58 -4.40
CA TYR A 33 9.86 -9.97 -3.78
C TYR A 33 9.08 -10.96 -2.91
N ALA A 34 8.77 -12.15 -3.45
CA ALA A 34 7.98 -13.17 -2.77
C ALA A 34 8.65 -13.71 -1.49
N LYS A 35 9.99 -13.72 -1.45
CA LYS A 35 10.79 -14.10 -0.26
C LYS A 35 10.97 -12.97 0.75
N ALA A 36 10.34 -11.81 0.53
CA ALA A 36 10.54 -10.59 1.30
C ALA A 36 12.00 -10.10 1.33
N GLU A 37 12.81 -10.49 0.34
CA GLU A 37 14.17 -9.99 0.13
C GLU A 37 14.09 -8.64 -0.62
N TYR A 38 13.42 -7.63 -0.03
CA TYR A 38 13.01 -6.42 -0.76
C TYR A 38 14.16 -5.58 -1.29
N GLU A 39 15.29 -5.52 -0.60
CA GLU A 39 16.48 -4.84 -1.10
C GLU A 39 17.01 -5.49 -2.39
N GLU A 40 17.03 -6.83 -2.42
CA GLU A 40 17.40 -7.58 -3.63
C GLU A 40 16.31 -7.47 -4.69
N SER A 41 15.04 -7.46 -4.31
CA SER A 41 13.93 -7.22 -5.24
C SER A 41 14.08 -5.89 -5.97
N VAL A 42 14.42 -4.82 -5.25
CA VAL A 42 14.70 -3.50 -5.84
C VAL A 42 15.86 -3.60 -6.84
N ARG A 43 16.97 -4.25 -6.46
CA ARG A 43 18.13 -4.44 -7.36
C ARG A 43 17.73 -5.16 -8.65
N GLN A 44 17.02 -6.28 -8.54
CA GLN A 44 16.63 -7.09 -9.69
C GLN A 44 15.64 -6.35 -10.60
N HIS A 45 14.66 -5.65 -10.04
CA HIS A 45 13.75 -4.82 -10.85
C HIS A 45 14.49 -3.68 -11.55
N LEU A 46 15.47 -3.05 -10.91
CA LEU A 46 16.31 -2.04 -11.58
C LEU A 46 17.17 -2.63 -12.71
N ALA A 47 17.67 -3.87 -12.56
CA ALA A 47 18.37 -4.58 -13.63
C ALA A 47 17.44 -4.86 -14.83
N LEU A 48 16.17 -5.21 -14.60
CA LEU A 48 15.17 -5.35 -15.67
C LEU A 48 15.06 -4.07 -16.53
N LEU A 49 15.04 -2.90 -15.88
CA LEU A 49 14.94 -1.61 -16.56
C LEU A 49 16.23 -1.24 -17.30
N ASN A 50 17.39 -1.38 -16.65
CA ASN A 50 18.66 -0.81 -17.12
C ASN A 50 19.47 -1.75 -18.02
N GLU A 51 19.37 -3.06 -17.81
CA GLU A 51 20.19 -4.07 -18.51
C GLU A 51 19.38 -4.82 -19.56
N HIS A 52 18.08 -5.01 -19.32
CA HIS A 52 17.21 -5.79 -20.20
C HIS A 52 16.19 -4.94 -20.98
N ASP A 53 16.17 -3.62 -20.77
CA ASP A 53 15.22 -2.66 -21.38
C ASP A 53 13.74 -3.04 -21.17
N ILE A 54 13.41 -3.64 -20.02
CA ILE A 54 12.05 -4.07 -19.69
C ILE A 54 11.37 -2.98 -18.86
N THR A 55 10.69 -2.06 -19.54
CA THR A 55 10.11 -0.84 -18.94
C THR A 55 8.58 -0.85 -18.89
N SER A 56 7.96 -2.04 -18.88
CA SER A 56 6.50 -2.17 -18.78
C SER A 56 5.93 -1.52 -17.51
N SER A 57 4.66 -1.12 -17.56
CA SER A 57 3.97 -0.53 -16.40
C SER A 57 3.87 -1.54 -15.24
N GLU A 58 3.75 -2.83 -15.53
CA GLU A 58 3.80 -3.90 -14.54
C GLU A 58 5.13 -3.92 -13.77
N VAL A 59 6.26 -4.03 -14.48
CA VAL A 59 7.58 -4.10 -13.86
C VAL A 59 7.89 -2.82 -13.06
N ASN A 60 7.47 -1.65 -13.57
CA ASN A 60 7.61 -0.40 -12.83
C ASN A 60 6.72 -0.35 -11.58
N PHE A 61 5.54 -0.97 -11.61
CA PHE A 61 4.66 -1.07 -10.45
C PHE A 61 5.25 -2.02 -9.39
N ASP A 62 5.80 -3.16 -9.81
CA ASP A 62 6.48 -4.10 -8.91
C ASP A 62 7.76 -3.51 -8.30
N LEU A 63 8.48 -2.67 -9.05
CA LEU A 63 9.57 -1.87 -8.51
C LEU A 63 9.08 -0.87 -7.45
N ALA A 64 7.95 -0.19 -7.68
CA ALA A 64 7.36 0.73 -6.70
C ALA A 64 6.95 0.00 -5.41
N LEU A 65 6.35 -1.18 -5.53
CA LEU A 65 6.03 -2.05 -4.39
C LEU A 65 7.30 -2.48 -3.64
N SER A 66 8.35 -2.87 -4.38
CA SER A 66 9.64 -3.24 -3.81
C SER A 66 10.27 -2.09 -3.05
N TYR A 67 10.25 -0.86 -3.59
CA TYR A 67 10.71 0.33 -2.89
C TYR A 67 9.92 0.58 -1.60
N GLN A 68 8.59 0.50 -1.67
CA GLN A 68 7.72 0.73 -0.52
C GLN A 68 8.00 -0.26 0.61
N LEU A 69 8.15 -1.55 0.30
CA LEU A 69 8.42 -2.59 1.29
C LEU A 69 9.87 -2.59 1.79
N ASN A 70 10.80 -2.06 1.00
CA ASN A 70 12.18 -1.80 1.42
C ASN A 70 12.33 -0.50 2.25
N GLY A 71 11.25 0.24 2.50
CA GLY A 71 11.27 1.51 3.25
C GLY A 71 11.73 2.73 2.45
N GLN A 72 11.92 2.59 1.12
CA GLN A 72 12.25 3.69 0.22
C GLN A 72 10.97 4.40 -0.25
N GLU A 73 10.22 4.97 0.69
CA GLU A 73 8.87 5.50 0.43
C GLU A 73 8.85 6.66 -0.58
N GLU A 74 9.88 7.51 -0.63
CA GLU A 74 9.97 8.60 -1.61
C GLU A 74 10.18 8.09 -3.04
N ASP A 75 11.01 7.06 -3.23
CA ASP A 75 11.20 6.40 -4.53
C ASP A 75 9.90 5.72 -4.98
N ALA A 76 9.22 5.05 -4.04
CA ALA A 76 7.92 4.44 -4.29
C ALA A 76 6.87 5.48 -4.70
N LYS A 77 6.75 6.59 -3.94
CA LYS A 77 5.82 7.68 -4.21
C LYS A 77 6.04 8.27 -5.59
N LYS A 78 7.29 8.58 -5.95
CA LYS A 78 7.64 9.08 -7.29
C LYS A 78 7.18 8.11 -8.38
N LYS A 79 7.44 6.81 -8.20
CA LYS A 79 7.07 5.79 -9.19
C LYS A 79 5.55 5.60 -9.30
N TYR A 80 4.82 5.63 -8.19
CA TYR A 80 3.35 5.59 -8.21
C TYR A 80 2.74 6.82 -8.88
N LEU A 81 3.31 8.01 -8.65
CA LEU A 81 2.88 9.24 -9.33
C LEU A 81 3.08 9.13 -10.85
N GLU A 82 4.24 8.64 -11.32
CA GLU A 82 4.47 8.35 -12.73
C GLU A 82 3.44 7.34 -13.29
N LEU A 83 3.16 6.27 -12.54
CA LEU A 83 2.25 5.20 -12.95
C LEU A 83 0.76 5.58 -12.90
N SER A 84 0.37 6.64 -12.18
CA SER A 84 -1.00 7.16 -12.19
C SER A 84 -1.47 7.60 -13.59
N GLY A 85 -0.52 7.87 -14.49
CA GLY A 85 -0.74 8.15 -15.91
C GLY A 85 -0.58 6.94 -16.84
N ALA A 86 -0.39 5.72 -16.32
CA ALA A 86 -0.17 4.53 -17.14
C ALA A 86 -1.35 4.23 -18.08
N PRO A 87 -1.11 3.73 -19.31
CA PRO A 87 -2.18 3.38 -20.24
C PRO A 87 -3.13 2.29 -19.72
N LYS A 88 -2.63 1.39 -18.87
CA LYS A 88 -3.42 0.31 -18.27
C LYS A 88 -4.18 0.84 -17.05
N ALA A 89 -5.51 0.89 -17.17
CA ALA A 89 -6.42 1.45 -16.17
C ALA A 89 -6.23 0.84 -14.77
N ASN A 90 -6.09 -0.49 -14.68
CA ASN A 90 -5.88 -1.21 -13.43
C ASN A 90 -4.54 -0.82 -12.76
N ILE A 91 -3.45 -0.64 -13.53
CA ILE A 91 -2.15 -0.20 -13.00
C ILE A 91 -2.23 1.26 -12.54
N ALA A 92 -2.80 2.15 -13.37
CA ALA A 92 -2.97 3.55 -13.00
C ALA A 92 -3.82 3.71 -11.73
N SER A 93 -4.90 2.95 -11.63
CA SER A 93 -5.75 2.90 -10.45
C SER A 93 -5.00 2.39 -9.22
N SER A 94 -4.32 1.24 -9.34
CA SER A 94 -3.54 0.65 -8.24
C SER A 94 -2.43 1.58 -7.77
N ALA A 95 -1.74 2.27 -8.69
CA ALA A 95 -0.69 3.23 -8.36
C ALA A 95 -1.26 4.46 -7.62
N SER A 96 -2.37 5.03 -8.10
CA SER A 96 -3.06 6.11 -7.39
C SER A 96 -3.53 5.68 -5.99
N ASN A 97 -4.01 4.44 -5.84
CA ASN A 97 -4.37 3.89 -4.53
C ASN A 97 -3.15 3.80 -3.60
N GLN A 98 -2.04 3.21 -4.05
CA GLN A 98 -0.84 3.09 -3.22
C GLN A 98 -0.23 4.46 -2.86
N ASN A 99 -0.30 5.43 -3.76
CA ASN A 99 0.07 6.81 -3.46
C ASN A 99 -0.82 7.39 -2.34
N GLY A 100 -2.13 7.14 -2.38
CA GLY A 100 -3.04 7.52 -1.29
C GLY A 100 -2.69 6.88 0.05
N VAL A 101 -2.26 5.61 0.03
CA VAL A 101 -1.78 4.92 1.24
C VAL A 101 -0.55 5.61 1.84
N LEU A 102 0.44 5.97 1.01
CA LEU A 102 1.64 6.67 1.47
C LEU A 102 1.32 8.08 1.99
N LEU A 103 0.43 8.82 1.32
CA LEU A 103 -0.03 10.13 1.79
C LEU A 103 -0.76 10.05 3.15
N GLY A 104 -1.52 8.97 3.38
CA GLY A 104 -2.15 8.70 4.67
C GLY A 104 -1.15 8.52 5.81
N ARG A 105 -0.04 7.80 5.55
CA ARG A 105 1.08 7.67 6.51
C ARG A 105 1.77 9.00 6.81
N GLU A 106 1.81 9.89 5.83
CA GLU A 106 2.29 11.27 5.99
C GLU A 106 1.27 12.21 6.67
N LYS A 107 0.09 11.69 7.08
CA LYS A 107 -1.06 12.47 7.63
C LYS A 107 -1.62 13.52 6.67
N LYS A 108 -1.37 13.38 5.37
CA LYS A 108 -1.91 14.25 4.31
C LYS A 108 -3.24 13.71 3.82
N TYR A 109 -4.23 13.74 4.69
CA TYR A 109 -5.49 13.02 4.48
C TYR A 109 -6.30 13.55 3.29
N GLU A 110 -6.32 14.85 3.04
CA GLU A 110 -7.04 15.43 1.90
C GLU A 110 -6.39 15.04 0.56
N GLU A 111 -5.06 14.99 0.53
CA GLU A 111 -4.29 14.52 -0.63
C GLU A 111 -4.50 13.02 -0.84
N ALA A 112 -4.49 12.22 0.24
CA ALA A 112 -4.77 10.79 0.21
C ALA A 112 -6.17 10.50 -0.35
N LEU A 113 -7.19 11.24 0.11
CA LEU A 113 -8.56 11.13 -0.38
C LEU A 113 -8.66 11.46 -1.88
N THR A 114 -7.93 12.47 -2.33
CA THR A 114 -7.83 12.83 -3.75
C THR A 114 -7.16 11.73 -4.58
N ALA A 115 -6.13 11.08 -4.04
CA ALA A 115 -5.45 9.96 -4.68
C ALA A 115 -6.37 8.73 -4.80
N PHE A 116 -7.12 8.37 -3.76
CA PHE A 116 -8.11 7.29 -3.83
C PHE A 116 -9.25 7.61 -4.82
N LYS A 117 -9.74 8.85 -4.83
CA LYS A 117 -10.71 9.29 -5.85
C LYS A 117 -10.15 9.16 -7.27
N THR A 118 -8.89 9.52 -7.46
CA THR A 118 -8.21 9.34 -8.75
C THR A 118 -8.14 7.86 -9.12
N ALA A 119 -7.83 6.97 -8.18
CA ALA A 119 -7.83 5.53 -8.41
C ALA A 119 -9.20 5.02 -8.91
N LEU A 120 -10.29 5.47 -8.30
CA LEU A 120 -11.66 5.12 -8.70
C LEU A 120 -12.08 5.72 -10.04
N ILE A 121 -11.56 6.90 -10.41
CA ILE A 121 -11.76 7.49 -11.74
C ILE A 121 -11.05 6.65 -12.81
N LYS A 122 -9.86 6.12 -12.51
CA LYS A 122 -9.09 5.29 -13.44
C LYS A 122 -9.70 3.91 -13.61
N ASP A 123 -10.11 3.29 -12.51
CA ASP A 123 -10.78 1.99 -12.48
C ASP A 123 -11.86 1.97 -11.39
N PRO A 124 -13.14 2.11 -11.76
CA PRO A 124 -14.26 2.08 -10.82
C PRO A 124 -14.47 0.73 -10.11
N THR A 125 -13.81 -0.34 -10.57
CA THR A 125 -13.91 -1.70 -10.00
C THR A 125 -12.81 -1.99 -8.98
N ASN A 126 -11.94 -1.02 -8.69
CA ASN A 126 -10.93 -1.15 -7.66
C ASN A 126 -11.56 -1.05 -6.25
N GLU A 127 -12.00 -2.21 -5.73
CA GLU A 127 -12.62 -2.30 -4.42
C GLU A 127 -11.70 -1.90 -3.26
N ILE A 128 -10.38 -2.09 -3.41
CA ILE A 128 -9.40 -1.64 -2.41
C ILE A 128 -9.40 -0.11 -2.33
N ALA A 129 -9.40 0.58 -3.47
CA ALA A 129 -9.47 2.04 -3.51
C ALA A 129 -10.81 2.57 -2.99
N ARG A 130 -11.91 1.87 -3.28
CA ARG A 130 -13.24 2.19 -2.76
C ARG A 130 -13.25 2.12 -1.24
N TYR A 131 -12.79 1.00 -0.71
CA TYR A 131 -12.69 0.77 0.72
C TYR A 131 -11.83 1.83 1.42
N ASN A 132 -10.63 2.11 0.91
CA ASN A 132 -9.74 3.13 1.47
C ASN A 132 -10.35 4.54 1.41
N TYR A 133 -11.00 4.89 0.29
CA TYR A 133 -11.70 6.17 0.13
C TYR A 133 -12.82 6.32 1.17
N GLU A 134 -13.68 5.31 1.31
CA GLU A 134 -14.84 5.37 2.21
C GLU A 134 -14.42 5.48 3.67
N LEU A 135 -13.43 4.67 4.08
CA LEU A 135 -12.85 4.74 5.40
C LEU A 135 -12.30 6.13 5.73
N LEU A 136 -11.47 6.69 4.83
CA LEU A 136 -10.85 7.99 5.06
C LEU A 136 -11.87 9.13 5.02
N ALA A 137 -12.82 9.10 4.09
CA ALA A 137 -13.86 10.12 4.00
C ALA A 137 -14.68 10.19 5.30
N ARG A 138 -15.07 9.04 5.85
CA ARG A 138 -15.80 8.95 7.12
C ARG A 138 -14.94 9.37 8.30
N TRP A 139 -13.68 8.97 8.32
CA TRP A 139 -12.72 9.42 9.33
C TRP A 139 -12.62 10.95 9.33
N LEU A 140 -12.49 11.58 8.18
CA LEU A 140 -12.45 13.05 8.10
C LEU A 140 -13.78 13.69 8.52
N ASP A 141 -14.92 13.16 8.11
CA ASP A 141 -16.24 13.64 8.54
C ASP A 141 -16.41 13.60 10.08
N LYS A 142 -15.93 12.53 10.71
CA LYS A 142 -16.07 12.30 12.16
C LYS A 142 -15.05 13.04 13.01
N ASN A 143 -13.89 13.38 12.44
CA ASN A 143 -12.77 13.96 13.19
C ASN A 143 -12.43 15.39 12.74
N GLN A 144 -13.29 16.02 11.93
CA GLN A 144 -13.12 17.40 11.43
C GLN A 144 -12.91 18.45 12.54
N ASP A 145 -13.39 18.18 13.75
CA ASP A 145 -13.35 19.11 14.89
C ASP A 145 -12.37 18.69 16.02
N GLN A 146 -11.67 17.56 15.89
CA GLN A 146 -10.94 16.95 17.02
C GLN A 146 -9.59 17.61 17.36
N GLN A 147 -8.98 18.35 16.45
CA GLN A 147 -7.72 19.06 16.74
C GLN A 147 -7.88 20.16 17.79
N GLU A 148 -9.10 20.57 18.13
CA GLU A 148 -9.39 21.60 19.15
C GLU A 148 -9.87 21.03 20.50
N GLN A 149 -10.33 19.77 20.56
CA GLN A 149 -11.01 19.22 21.75
C GLN A 149 -10.13 18.38 22.69
N GLU A 150 -8.95 17.89 22.26
CA GLU A 150 -8.02 17.17 23.16
C GLU A 150 -7.48 18.04 24.33
N ASN A 151 -7.71 19.37 24.28
CA ASN A 151 -7.30 20.31 25.32
C ASN A 151 -8.46 20.88 26.17
N GLN A 152 -9.72 20.43 26.00
CA GLN A 152 -10.88 21.09 26.63
C GLN A 152 -11.70 20.24 27.60
N ASP A 153 -11.36 18.97 27.84
CA ASP A 153 -12.11 18.11 28.76
C ASP A 153 -11.43 18.02 30.14
N ASP A 154 -11.42 19.14 30.88
CA ASP A 154 -10.86 19.31 32.24
C ASP A 154 -11.45 18.35 33.29
N ASN A 155 -12.42 17.50 32.92
CA ASN A 155 -13.16 16.62 33.82
C ASN A 155 -12.89 15.11 33.59
N LYS A 156 -12.03 14.75 32.63
CA LYS A 156 -11.58 13.37 32.42
C LYS A 156 -10.26 13.12 33.13
N GLN A 157 -10.13 11.93 33.74
CA GLN A 157 -8.88 11.48 34.34
C GLN A 157 -7.74 11.52 33.30
N GLU A 158 -6.60 12.09 33.69
CA GLU A 158 -5.40 12.15 32.85
C GLU A 158 -5.03 10.75 32.33
N PRO A 159 -4.77 10.59 31.02
CA PRO A 159 -4.44 9.29 30.44
C PRO A 159 -3.07 8.82 30.94
N SER A 160 -3.00 7.56 31.34
CA SER A 160 -1.73 6.95 31.76
C SER A 160 -0.72 6.88 30.61
N ASN A 161 0.54 6.61 30.95
CA ASN A 161 1.55 6.32 29.93
C ASN A 161 1.22 5.09 29.08
N TYR A 162 0.47 4.12 29.63
CA TYR A 162 0.00 2.98 28.87
C TYR A 162 -1.08 3.42 27.86
N ALA A 163 -2.10 4.16 28.31
CA ALA A 163 -3.15 4.69 27.45
C ALA A 163 -2.59 5.52 26.28
N LYS A 164 -1.63 6.43 26.55
CA LYS A 164 -0.94 7.23 25.51
C LYS A 164 -0.22 6.37 24.47
N ARG A 165 0.44 5.28 24.89
CA ARG A 165 1.11 4.35 23.95
C ARG A 165 0.11 3.61 23.08
N MET A 166 -0.98 3.11 23.66
CA MET A 166 -2.00 2.39 22.90
C MET A 166 -2.71 3.31 21.89
N LYS A 167 -2.98 4.56 22.27
CA LYS A 167 -3.50 5.59 21.36
C LYS A 167 -2.54 5.84 20.19
N ALA A 168 -1.25 6.02 20.47
CA ALA A 168 -0.25 6.22 19.41
C ALA A 168 -0.10 5.00 18.49
N GLU A 169 -0.30 3.78 18.99
CA GLU A 169 -0.35 2.56 18.17
C GLU A 169 -1.60 2.53 17.28
N ALA A 170 -2.77 2.86 17.83
CA ALA A 170 -4.01 2.97 17.08
C ALA A 170 -3.95 4.05 15.99
N ASP A 171 -3.32 5.20 16.26
CA ASP A 171 -3.12 6.27 15.27
C ASP A 171 -2.28 5.79 14.08
N LYS A 172 -1.21 5.02 14.33
CA LYS A 172 -0.42 4.41 13.25
C LYS A 172 -1.20 3.41 12.40
N LEU A 173 -2.19 2.75 13.00
CA LEU A 173 -3.09 1.85 12.28
C LEU A 173 -4.09 2.65 11.43
N VAL A 174 -4.64 3.75 11.95
CA VAL A 174 -5.47 4.69 11.18
C VAL A 174 -4.73 5.28 9.98
N GLU A 175 -3.47 5.69 10.17
CA GLU A 175 -2.56 6.15 9.11
C GLU A 175 -2.35 5.10 8.00
N GLN A 176 -2.55 3.81 8.32
CA GLN A 176 -2.49 2.68 7.39
C GLN A 176 -3.88 2.21 6.92
N PHE A 177 -4.94 2.95 7.25
CA PHE A 177 -6.34 2.62 6.96
C PHE A 177 -6.81 1.30 7.60
N LYS A 178 -6.16 0.88 8.68
CA LYS A 178 -6.46 -0.31 9.49
C LYS A 178 -7.34 0.04 10.68
N PHE A 179 -8.53 0.55 10.41
CA PHE A 179 -9.45 1.08 11.43
C PHE A 179 -9.97 0.00 12.38
N LYS A 180 -10.19 -1.22 11.88
CA LYS A 180 -10.62 -2.36 12.69
C LYS A 180 -9.55 -2.76 13.70
N GLU A 181 -8.31 -2.86 13.26
CA GLU A 181 -7.19 -3.17 14.13
C GLU A 181 -6.95 -2.04 15.15
N ALA A 182 -7.10 -0.78 14.74
CA ALA A 182 -7.03 0.37 15.64
C ALA A 182 -8.10 0.28 16.75
N LEU A 183 -9.32 -0.10 16.39
CA LEU A 183 -10.43 -0.30 17.34
C LEU A 183 -10.09 -1.43 18.32
N ASP A 184 -9.68 -2.59 17.82
CA ASP A 184 -9.34 -3.75 18.63
C ASP A 184 -8.24 -3.44 19.66
N VAL A 185 -7.22 -2.67 19.24
CA VAL A 185 -6.13 -2.21 20.09
C VAL A 185 -6.66 -1.37 21.26
N MET A 186 -7.52 -0.39 20.97
CA MET A 186 -8.04 0.51 21.99
C MET A 186 -9.08 -0.15 22.89
N SER A 187 -9.95 -1.00 22.35
CA SER A 187 -10.94 -1.74 23.13
C SER A 187 -10.28 -2.68 24.14
N LYS A 188 -9.26 -3.43 23.72
CA LYS A 188 -8.46 -4.26 24.64
C LYS A 188 -7.69 -3.42 25.67
N ALA A 189 -7.17 -2.27 25.26
CA ALA A 189 -6.50 -1.36 26.17
C ALA A 189 -7.44 -0.84 27.26
N LEU A 190 -8.69 -0.55 26.91
CA LEU A 190 -9.71 -0.07 27.84
C LEU A 190 -10.10 -1.10 28.91
N GLU A 191 -10.05 -2.39 28.58
CA GLU A 191 -10.25 -3.47 29.57
C GLU A 191 -9.11 -3.57 30.59
N ILE A 192 -7.91 -3.11 30.22
CA ILE A 192 -6.70 -3.18 31.05
C ILE A 192 -6.49 -1.92 31.87
N ASP A 193 -6.82 -0.75 31.31
CA ASP A 193 -6.58 0.55 31.91
C ASP A 193 -7.76 1.49 31.64
N GLU A 194 -8.52 1.78 32.70
CA GLU A 194 -9.71 2.65 32.63
C GLU A 194 -9.40 4.06 32.14
N THR A 195 -8.15 4.55 32.27
CA THR A 195 -7.75 5.89 31.78
C THR A 195 -7.74 5.98 30.25
N VAL A 196 -7.82 4.85 29.54
CA VAL A 196 -8.06 4.82 28.08
C VAL A 196 -9.41 5.44 27.71
N SER A 197 -10.37 5.49 28.65
CA SER A 197 -11.64 6.20 28.48
C SER A 197 -11.46 7.70 28.18
N HIS A 198 -10.28 8.27 28.45
CA HIS A 198 -9.91 9.59 27.96
C HIS A 198 -10.09 9.74 26.44
N TYR A 199 -9.81 8.66 25.68
CA TYR A 199 -9.95 8.58 24.23
C TYR A 199 -11.28 7.97 23.76
N GLN A 200 -12.32 7.98 24.59
CA GLN A 200 -13.57 7.28 24.28
C GLN A 200 -14.24 7.76 22.98
N GLU A 201 -14.12 9.04 22.63
CA GLU A 201 -14.65 9.55 21.36
C GLU A 201 -13.89 8.99 20.15
N PHE A 202 -12.56 8.94 20.22
CA PHE A 202 -11.73 8.29 19.21
C PHE A 202 -12.14 6.81 19.02
N ILE A 203 -12.33 6.08 20.12
CA ILE A 203 -12.78 4.67 20.09
C ILE A 203 -14.16 4.56 19.44
N LYS A 204 -15.09 5.45 19.79
CA LYS A 204 -16.42 5.49 19.19
C LYS A 204 -16.35 5.74 17.68
N ASN A 205 -15.55 6.72 17.24
CA ASN A 205 -15.39 7.03 15.83
C ASN A 205 -14.81 5.84 15.05
N LEU A 206 -13.86 5.10 15.62
CA LEU A 206 -13.35 3.86 15.02
C LEU A 206 -14.45 2.78 14.92
N GLY A 207 -15.28 2.63 15.95
CA GLY A 207 -16.45 1.73 15.96
C GLY A 207 -17.45 2.06 14.85
N ASP A 208 -17.88 3.31 14.77
CA ASP A 208 -18.85 3.80 13.77
C ASP A 208 -18.36 3.54 12.33
N ILE A 209 -17.05 3.63 12.09
CA ILE A 209 -16.44 3.34 10.79
C ILE A 209 -16.46 1.84 10.48
N ASN A 210 -16.19 0.98 11.46
CA ASN A 210 -16.12 -0.46 11.27
C ASN A 210 -17.50 -1.11 11.07
N GLU A 211 -18.51 -0.72 11.84
CA GLU A 211 -19.86 -1.34 11.80
C GLU A 211 -20.56 -1.19 10.43
N ILE A 212 -20.26 -0.14 9.69
CA ILE A 212 -20.96 0.14 8.43
C ILE A 212 -20.28 -0.54 7.24
N ASN A 213 -19.00 -0.90 7.35
CA ASN A 213 -18.28 -1.61 6.30
C ASN A 213 -18.51 -3.13 6.32
N GLU A 214 -19.17 -3.66 7.37
CA GLU A 214 -19.57 -5.08 7.47
C GLU A 214 -21.00 -5.35 6.94
N ASN A 215 -21.72 -4.32 6.47
CA ASN A 215 -23.08 -4.40 5.89
C ASN A 215 -23.06 -4.17 4.37
#